data_AF-A0A2S2DFS1-F1
#
_entry.id   AF-A0A2S2DFS1-F1
#
_cell.length_a   1.000
_cell.length_b   1.000
_cell.length_c   1.000
_cell.angle_alpha   90.00
_cell.angle_beta   90.00
_cell.angle_gamma   90.00
#
_symmetry.space_group_name_H-M   'P 1'
#
loop_
_entity.id
_entity.type
_entity.pdbx_description
1 polymer ?
#
loop_
_entity_poly.entity_id
_entity_poly.type
_entity_poly.pdbx_seq_one_letter_code
_entity_poly.pdbx_strand_id
1 'polypeptide(L)'
;MGARLKRWLFLVHRWLGIGICLLFAMWFVSGIVMMYVGYPKLTEEERLAHLPRLQADARLLAPARALAAAGVAGPLDELRLAASSGGRPVYVATPARGDVPAGHKSPPRGSGAVVIDAVSGQRLRAVDEAHAMTSAAAFAASMAAPGVKCDYLGTIDEDAFTHSRALDPHRPLHKVELGDAERTLLYISGRSGEVVRDATRSERLWNYAGAWIHWLYPFRGNAFEPYWTDIVNWLSILGIAMALTGTAVGIMRWRFRKPYRSGARTPYPQAMMRWHHVTGLLFALVTITWIFSGLMSMNPWRIFDTGAPPLRMEALQGGPLVLTDADAAPQALLAASNGNVRELRWTRVMGENRVLAQAAAGAPRVIDNRDGHPVVLDAQALRGAASRLLPAPVTRVEQLRDYDLYYYARDAHTMTGGGAKPLPILRIVFDDPHATWVHLDPRTGAVLGRLDSGKRTSRWLFAMLHSWDWLPLLERRPLWDLVLIALSLGGTLLSVTGVVIGWRRLGRKLREARPATIAAPLAGS
;
A
#
# COMPACT_ATOMS: atom_id res chain seq x y z
N MET A 1 3.25 40.42 -23.35
CA MET A 1 4.33 39.54 -22.83
C MET A 1 5.67 39.92 -23.48
N GLY A 2 6.62 40.46 -22.71
CA GLY A 2 7.89 40.99 -23.24
C GLY A 2 8.80 39.95 -23.91
N ALA A 3 9.63 40.39 -24.87
CA ALA A 3 10.49 39.50 -25.67
C ALA A 3 11.49 38.67 -24.83
N ARG A 4 12.00 39.24 -23.72
CA ARG A 4 12.89 38.54 -22.80
C ARG A 4 12.21 37.36 -22.10
N LEU A 5 10.96 37.54 -21.65
CA LEU A 5 10.20 36.48 -20.99
C LEU A 5 9.90 35.30 -21.92
N LYS A 6 9.53 35.58 -23.18
CA LYS A 6 9.38 34.55 -24.23
C LYS A 6 10.66 33.75 -24.42
N ARG A 7 11.81 34.43 -24.52
CA ARG A 7 13.12 33.78 -24.70
C ARG A 7 13.45 32.84 -23.54
N TRP A 8 13.21 33.28 -22.30
CA TRP A 8 13.46 32.44 -21.12
C TRP A 8 12.56 31.21 -21.06
N LEU A 9 11.26 31.33 -21.35
CA LEU A 9 10.34 30.18 -21.43
C LEU A 9 10.84 29.12 -22.42
N PHE A 10 11.28 29.53 -23.60
CA PHE A 10 11.84 28.60 -24.59
C PHE A 10 13.14 27.94 -24.11
N LEU A 11 14.01 28.67 -23.41
CA LEU A 11 15.29 28.14 -22.95
C LEU A 11 15.10 27.15 -21.78
N VAL A 12 14.26 27.51 -20.81
CA VAL A 12 13.95 26.71 -19.63
C VAL A 12 13.32 25.38 -20.03
N HIS A 13 12.21 25.41 -20.78
CA HIS A 13 11.54 24.18 -21.23
C HIS A 13 12.48 23.25 -22.00
N ARG A 14 13.32 23.83 -22.87
CA ARG A 14 14.24 23.09 -23.73
C ARG A 14 15.37 22.38 -22.99
N TRP A 15 15.89 22.96 -21.91
CA TRP A 15 17.00 22.36 -21.15
C TRP A 15 16.48 21.42 -20.06
N LEU A 16 15.39 21.79 -19.37
CA LEU A 16 14.73 20.91 -18.41
C LEU A 16 14.19 19.63 -19.08
N GLY A 17 13.71 19.75 -20.33
CA GLY A 17 13.13 18.64 -21.09
C GLY A 17 14.05 17.47 -21.38
N ILE A 18 15.38 17.66 -21.41
CA ILE A 18 16.31 16.60 -21.83
C ILE A 18 16.32 15.43 -20.85
N GLY A 19 16.39 15.71 -19.54
CA GLY A 19 16.39 14.68 -18.50
C GLY A 19 14.98 14.26 -18.07
N ILE A 20 14.08 15.24 -17.89
CA ILE A 20 12.74 14.97 -17.34
C ILE A 20 11.88 14.15 -18.32
N CYS A 21 12.06 14.30 -19.65
CA CYS A 21 11.31 13.46 -20.60
C CYS A 21 11.68 11.97 -20.50
N LEU A 22 12.93 11.63 -20.15
CA LEU A 22 13.31 10.22 -19.94
C LEU A 22 12.63 9.67 -18.69
N LEU A 23 12.68 10.44 -17.59
CA LEU A 23 11.99 10.11 -16.35
C LEU A 23 10.49 9.88 -16.59
N PHE A 24 9.82 10.79 -17.31
CA PHE A 24 8.39 10.65 -17.62
C PHE A 24 8.09 9.46 -18.53
N ALA A 25 8.92 9.19 -19.54
CA ALA A 25 8.74 8.03 -20.39
C ALA A 25 8.77 6.74 -19.55
N MET A 26 9.76 6.61 -18.68
CA MET A 26 9.87 5.49 -17.73
C MET A 26 8.66 5.43 -16.79
N TRP A 27 8.25 6.58 -16.25
CA TRP A 27 7.16 6.69 -15.28
C TRP A 27 5.78 6.33 -15.84
N PHE A 28 5.45 6.76 -17.07
CA PHE A 28 4.20 6.37 -17.73
C PHE A 28 4.17 4.87 -18.05
N VAL A 29 5.28 4.32 -18.55
CA VAL A 29 5.37 2.88 -18.86
C VAL A 29 5.28 2.04 -17.60
N SER A 30 5.96 2.43 -16.52
CA SER A 30 5.90 1.73 -15.24
C SER A 30 4.53 1.82 -14.57
N GLY A 31 3.80 2.92 -14.81
CA GLY A 31 2.41 3.08 -14.37
C GLY A 31 1.48 2.02 -14.98
N ILE A 32 1.64 1.72 -16.28
CA ILE A 32 0.89 0.64 -16.95
C ILE A 32 1.19 -0.71 -16.30
N VAL A 33 2.46 -1.01 -15.99
CA VAL A 33 2.83 -2.26 -15.30
C VAL A 33 2.13 -2.35 -13.94
N MET A 34 2.13 -1.27 -13.17
CA MET A 34 1.49 -1.21 -11.85
C MET A 34 -0.03 -1.36 -11.87
N MET A 35 -0.68 -1.19 -13.03
CA MET A 35 -2.11 -1.50 -13.18
C MET A 35 -2.41 -2.99 -13.00
N TYR A 36 -1.42 -3.86 -13.24
CA TYR A 36 -1.57 -5.32 -13.25
C TYR A 36 -0.71 -6.02 -12.22
N VAL A 37 0.47 -5.48 -11.89
CA VAL A 37 1.38 -6.08 -10.91
C VAL A 37 1.69 -5.09 -9.79
N GLY A 38 1.31 -5.48 -8.58
CA GLY A 38 1.52 -4.71 -7.36
C GLY A 38 2.95 -4.77 -6.82
N TYR A 39 3.20 -3.98 -5.77
CA TYR A 39 4.33 -4.27 -4.87
C TYR A 39 3.99 -5.51 -4.03
N PRO A 40 4.89 -6.50 -3.92
CA PRO A 40 4.58 -7.76 -3.26
C PRO A 40 4.06 -7.56 -1.85
N LYS A 41 2.98 -8.27 -1.53
CA LYS A 41 2.33 -8.29 -0.22
C LYS A 41 1.53 -9.57 -0.08
N LEU A 42 1.50 -10.10 1.13
CA LEU A 42 0.55 -11.13 1.52
C LEU A 42 -0.70 -10.44 2.06
N THR A 43 -1.82 -10.56 1.36
CA THR A 43 -3.10 -10.02 1.84
C THR A 43 -3.61 -10.82 3.04
N GLU A 44 -4.51 -10.22 3.81
CA GLU A 44 -5.10 -10.91 4.97
C GLU A 44 -5.91 -12.14 4.55
N GLU A 45 -6.57 -12.09 3.40
CA GLU A 45 -7.32 -13.22 2.84
C GLU A 45 -6.37 -14.37 2.44
N GLU A 46 -5.29 -14.07 1.71
CA GLU A 46 -4.26 -15.07 1.38
C GLU A 46 -3.64 -15.65 2.65
N ARG A 47 -3.28 -14.80 3.63
CA ARG A 47 -2.75 -15.25 4.92
C ARG A 47 -3.70 -16.25 5.59
N LEU A 48 -4.98 -15.92 5.72
CA LEU A 48 -5.99 -16.79 6.33
C LEU A 48 -6.21 -18.08 5.53
N ALA A 49 -6.16 -18.01 4.19
CA ALA A 49 -6.30 -19.17 3.32
C ALA A 49 -5.13 -20.17 3.49
N HIS A 50 -3.92 -19.66 3.70
CA HIS A 50 -2.71 -20.48 3.87
C HIS A 50 -2.48 -20.99 5.29
N LEU A 51 -3.18 -20.45 6.30
CA LEU A 51 -3.10 -20.99 7.67
C LEU A 51 -3.69 -22.41 7.72
N PRO A 52 -3.12 -23.35 8.49
CA PRO A 52 -3.78 -24.61 8.83
C PRO A 52 -5.09 -24.41 9.62
N ARG A 53 -6.00 -25.38 9.56
CA ARG A 53 -7.23 -25.38 10.38
C ARG A 53 -6.86 -25.61 11.83
N LEU A 54 -7.41 -24.79 12.72
CA LEU A 54 -7.32 -25.04 14.15
C LEU A 54 -8.16 -26.26 14.52
N GLN A 55 -7.55 -27.21 15.23
CA GLN A 55 -8.23 -28.39 15.74
C GLN A 55 -8.67 -28.12 17.18
N ALA A 56 -9.84 -28.65 17.56
CA ALA A 56 -10.33 -28.60 18.94
C ALA A 56 -9.53 -29.58 19.82
N ASP A 57 -8.30 -29.20 20.16
CA ASP A 57 -7.36 -29.99 20.98
C ASP A 57 -7.42 -29.53 22.45
N ALA A 58 -7.68 -30.47 23.36
CA ALA A 58 -7.77 -30.22 24.80
C ALA A 58 -6.47 -29.73 25.44
N ARG A 59 -5.34 -29.88 24.74
CA ARG A 59 -4.04 -29.38 25.21
C ARG A 59 -3.86 -27.89 24.99
N LEU A 60 -4.71 -27.24 24.18
CA LEU A 60 -4.64 -25.80 23.97
C LEU A 60 -5.03 -25.06 25.25
N LEU A 61 -4.08 -24.33 25.81
CA LEU A 61 -4.27 -23.53 27.02
C LEU A 61 -5.28 -22.40 26.78
N ALA A 62 -6.09 -22.11 27.79
CA ALA A 62 -6.89 -20.90 27.85
C ALA A 62 -5.99 -19.64 27.77
N PRO A 63 -6.48 -18.55 27.16
CA PRO A 63 -5.65 -17.38 26.87
C PRO A 63 -5.02 -16.76 28.12
N ALA A 64 -5.78 -16.63 29.22
CA ALA A 64 -5.25 -16.11 30.48
C ALA A 64 -4.10 -16.97 31.03
N ARG A 65 -4.23 -18.29 30.99
CA ARG A 65 -3.20 -19.24 31.43
C ARG A 65 -1.96 -19.20 30.54
N ALA A 66 -2.14 -19.13 29.21
CA ALA A 66 -1.02 -19.01 28.27
C ALA A 66 -0.24 -17.70 28.47
N LEU A 67 -0.94 -16.57 28.64
CA LEU A 67 -0.34 -15.27 28.95
C LEU A 67 0.41 -15.29 30.28
N ALA A 68 -0.18 -15.87 31.33
CA ALA A 68 0.44 -15.99 32.64
C ALA A 68 1.71 -16.87 32.61
N ALA A 69 1.66 -18.04 31.95
CA ALA A 69 2.82 -18.92 31.77
C ALA A 69 3.94 -18.23 30.99
N ALA A 70 3.57 -17.40 30.02
CA ALA A 70 4.50 -16.55 29.30
C ALA A 70 4.93 -15.33 30.12
N GLY A 71 4.37 -15.00 31.28
CA GLY A 71 4.67 -13.77 32.02
C GLY A 71 4.27 -12.50 31.27
N VAL A 72 3.27 -12.57 30.39
CA VAL A 72 2.68 -11.42 29.69
C VAL A 72 1.51 -10.92 30.53
N ALA A 73 1.67 -9.76 31.15
CA ALA A 73 0.59 -9.08 31.85
C ALA A 73 -0.23 -8.22 30.88
N GLY A 74 -1.53 -8.07 31.16
CA GLY A 74 -2.40 -7.17 30.41
C GLY A 74 -2.22 -5.70 30.80
N PRO A 75 -2.91 -4.77 30.09
CA PRO A 75 -3.82 -5.03 28.98
C PRO A 75 -3.15 -5.32 27.63
N LEU A 76 -3.92 -5.86 26.68
CA LEU A 76 -3.47 -6.12 25.31
C LEU A 76 -4.16 -5.19 24.30
N ASP A 77 -3.45 -4.80 23.25
CA ASP A 77 -4.05 -4.18 22.05
C ASP A 77 -4.69 -5.25 21.16
N GLU A 78 -4.06 -6.43 21.08
CA GLU A 78 -4.48 -7.53 20.23
C GLU A 78 -4.07 -8.88 20.84
N LEU A 79 -4.94 -9.88 20.71
CA LEU A 79 -4.60 -11.29 20.91
C LEU A 79 -5.22 -12.12 19.80
N ARG A 80 -4.40 -12.92 19.11
CA ARG A 80 -4.87 -13.90 18.13
C ARG A 80 -4.24 -15.26 18.37
N LEU A 81 -4.98 -16.31 18.03
CA LEU A 81 -4.54 -17.70 18.01
C LEU A 81 -4.66 -18.23 16.58
N ALA A 82 -3.56 -18.69 16.02
CA ALA A 82 -3.52 -19.31 14.71
C ALA A 82 -2.41 -20.38 14.65
N ALA A 83 -2.52 -21.33 13.74
CA ALA A 83 -1.47 -22.31 13.45
C ALA A 83 -0.35 -21.70 12.58
N SER A 84 0.16 -20.53 12.95
CA SER A 84 0.96 -19.66 12.09
C SER A 84 2.49 -19.83 12.21
N SER A 85 2.97 -20.64 13.16
CA SER A 85 4.41 -20.78 13.43
C SER A 85 4.85 -22.24 13.25
N GLY A 86 5.46 -22.57 12.11
CA GLY A 86 5.81 -23.95 11.77
C GLY A 86 4.60 -24.90 11.74
N GLY A 87 3.41 -24.38 11.43
CA GLY A 87 2.14 -25.12 11.52
C GLY A 87 1.64 -25.39 12.95
N ARG A 88 2.33 -24.88 13.98
CA ARG A 88 1.94 -25.03 15.39
C ARG A 88 0.96 -23.92 15.80
N PRO A 89 -0.04 -24.23 16.63
CA PRO A 89 -0.94 -23.24 17.20
C PRO A 89 -0.17 -22.34 18.18
N VAL A 90 -0.15 -21.04 17.90
CA VAL A 90 0.49 -20.03 18.74
C VAL A 90 -0.45 -18.87 19.01
N TYR A 91 -0.40 -18.36 20.24
CA TYR A 91 -0.93 -17.05 20.55
C TYR A 91 0.07 -15.98 20.13
N VAL A 92 -0.42 -14.97 19.44
CA VAL A 92 0.33 -13.74 19.14
C VAL A 92 -0.33 -12.62 19.92
N ALA A 93 0.33 -12.21 21.00
CA ALA A 93 -0.14 -11.18 21.91
C ALA A 93 0.60 -9.88 21.65
N THR A 94 -0.13 -8.79 21.45
CA THR A 94 0.42 -7.43 21.37
C THR A 94 0.05 -6.70 22.64
N PRO A 95 0.99 -6.51 23.60
CA PRO A 95 0.73 -5.74 24.81
C PRO A 95 0.35 -4.31 24.47
N ALA A 96 -0.58 -3.75 25.24
CA ALA A 96 -0.96 -2.36 25.10
C ALA A 96 0.26 -1.47 25.32
N ARG A 97 0.55 -0.60 24.36
CA ARG A 97 1.59 0.41 24.56
C ARG A 97 1.03 1.47 25.50
N GLY A 98 1.66 1.66 26.67
CA GLY A 98 1.37 2.83 27.51
C GLY A 98 1.51 4.12 26.69
N ASP A 99 0.74 5.17 27.03
CA ASP A 99 0.53 6.41 26.26
C ASP A 99 1.76 6.89 25.46
N VAL A 100 1.96 6.33 24.26
CA VAL A 100 2.88 6.87 23.29
C VAL A 100 2.08 7.90 22.50
N PRO A 101 2.47 9.19 22.48
CA PRO A 101 1.77 10.21 21.73
C PRO A 101 1.49 9.74 20.30
N ALA A 102 0.23 9.81 19.88
CA ALA A 102 -0.21 9.42 18.56
C ALA A 102 0.55 10.23 17.50
N GLY A 103 1.58 9.63 16.93
CA GLY A 103 2.35 10.25 15.87
C GLY A 103 3.26 9.23 15.22
N HIS A 104 2.83 8.66 14.09
CA HIS A 104 3.58 8.07 12.95
C HIS A 104 4.88 7.30 13.19
N LYS A 105 5.27 7.00 14.44
CA LYS A 105 6.45 6.21 14.77
C LYS A 105 6.02 4.76 14.65
N SER A 106 6.44 4.13 13.56
CA SER A 106 6.40 2.69 13.42
C SER A 106 6.94 2.03 14.69
N PRO A 107 6.36 0.90 15.14
CA PRO A 107 6.98 0.03 16.13
C PRO A 107 8.51 -0.02 15.97
N PRO A 108 9.30 0.16 17.05
CA PRO A 108 10.72 -0.13 16.97
C PRO A 108 10.93 -1.54 16.42
N ARG A 109 11.98 -1.72 15.62
CA ARG A 109 12.33 -3.03 15.02
C ARG A 109 12.31 -4.12 16.10
N GLY A 110 11.59 -5.21 15.81
CA GLY A 110 11.50 -6.37 16.71
C GLY A 110 10.75 -6.13 18.03
N SER A 111 9.97 -5.06 18.17
CA SER A 111 9.15 -4.78 19.37
C SER A 111 7.66 -4.68 19.02
N GLY A 112 6.87 -5.66 19.43
CA GLY A 112 5.41 -5.52 19.36
C GLY A 112 4.64 -6.76 19.75
N ALA A 113 5.02 -7.93 19.25
CA ALA A 113 4.27 -9.15 19.48
C ALA A 113 5.09 -10.16 20.30
N VAL A 114 4.47 -10.71 21.33
CA VAL A 114 4.95 -11.87 22.07
C VAL A 114 4.25 -13.10 21.50
N VAL A 115 5.04 -14.07 21.06
CA VAL A 115 4.53 -15.31 20.47
C VAL A 115 4.63 -16.39 21.54
N ILE A 116 3.51 -17.07 21.79
CA ILE A 116 3.37 -18.02 22.89
C ILE A 116 2.87 -19.33 22.29
N ASP A 117 3.58 -20.42 22.52
CA ASP A 117 3.11 -21.75 22.14
C ASP A 117 1.80 -22.06 22.89
N ALA A 118 0.74 -22.36 22.12
CA ALA A 118 -0.60 -22.46 22.69
C ALA A 118 -0.80 -23.72 23.55
N VAL A 119 0.12 -24.68 23.51
CA VAL A 119 0.05 -25.93 24.29
C VAL A 119 0.86 -25.82 25.58
N SER A 120 2.10 -25.34 25.49
CA SER A 120 3.02 -25.26 26.61
C SER A 120 2.97 -23.94 27.36
N GLY A 121 2.47 -22.86 26.74
CA GLY A 121 2.51 -21.51 27.29
C GLY A 121 3.90 -20.86 27.24
N GLN A 122 4.89 -21.51 26.62
CA GLN A 122 6.24 -20.97 26.53
C GLN A 122 6.34 -19.87 25.47
N ARG A 123 7.13 -18.83 25.76
CA ARG A 123 7.45 -17.78 24.79
C ARG A 123 8.41 -18.29 23.72
N LEU A 124 8.08 -18.06 22.45
CA LEU A 124 8.99 -18.22 21.33
C LEU A 124 9.80 -16.94 21.16
N ARG A 125 11.14 -17.02 21.28
CA ARG A 125 12.03 -15.84 21.35
C ARG A 125 12.80 -15.54 20.05
N ALA A 126 13.07 -16.57 19.25
CA ALA A 126 13.71 -16.45 17.95
C ALA A 126 13.32 -17.64 17.08
N VAL A 127 13.32 -17.40 15.77
CA VAL A 127 13.12 -18.41 14.74
C VAL A 127 14.48 -18.71 14.14
N ASP A 128 14.85 -19.99 14.11
CA ASP A 128 16.04 -20.45 13.39
C ASP A 128 15.66 -20.91 11.98
N GLU A 129 16.67 -21.32 11.22
CA GLU A 129 16.49 -21.85 9.86
C GLU A 129 15.52 -23.04 9.84
N ALA A 130 15.68 -24.01 10.75
CA ALA A 130 14.83 -25.21 10.78
C ALA A 130 13.35 -24.86 11.01
N HIS A 131 13.08 -23.91 11.90
CA HIS A 131 11.73 -23.45 12.19
C HIS A 131 11.14 -22.60 11.04
N ALA A 132 11.95 -21.77 10.39
CA ALA A 132 11.55 -21.06 9.17
C ALA A 132 11.21 -22.03 8.04
N MET A 133 12.02 -23.08 7.85
CA MET A 133 11.79 -24.13 6.85
C MET A 133 10.52 -24.94 7.13
N THR A 134 10.24 -25.22 8.41
CA THR A 134 8.97 -25.84 8.82
C THR A 134 7.77 -24.95 8.49
N SER A 135 7.91 -23.63 8.67
CA SER A 135 6.87 -22.65 8.37
C SER A 135 6.63 -22.53 6.85
N ALA A 136 7.70 -22.55 6.05
CA ALA A 136 7.61 -22.60 4.60
C ALA A 136 6.91 -23.88 4.11
N ALA A 137 7.26 -25.04 4.68
CA ALA A 137 6.63 -26.32 4.34
C ALA A 137 5.13 -26.34 4.69
N ALA A 138 4.75 -25.78 5.84
CA ALA A 138 3.34 -25.65 6.23
C ALA A 138 2.56 -24.75 5.25
N PHE A 139 3.15 -23.64 4.82
CA PHE A 139 2.58 -22.76 3.80
C PHE A 139 2.45 -23.48 2.44
N ALA A 140 3.50 -24.17 1.99
CA ALA A 140 3.48 -24.94 0.73
C ALA A 140 2.41 -26.06 0.73
N ALA A 141 2.24 -26.77 1.86
CA ALA A 141 1.21 -27.79 1.99
C ALA A 141 -0.21 -27.21 1.82
N SER A 142 -0.44 -25.96 2.22
CA SER A 142 -1.74 -25.29 2.05
C SER A 142 -2.07 -24.97 0.59
N MET A 143 -1.06 -24.84 -0.29
CA MET A 143 -1.22 -24.58 -1.73
C MET A 143 -1.59 -25.83 -2.55
N ALA A 144 -1.96 -26.92 -1.89
CA ALA A 144 -2.12 -28.24 -2.53
C ALA A 144 -0.88 -28.70 -3.33
N ALA A 145 0.29 -28.19 -2.94
CA ALA A 145 1.60 -28.58 -3.46
C ALA A 145 2.48 -29.21 -2.35
N PRO A 146 2.00 -30.29 -1.69
CA PRO A 146 2.78 -30.94 -0.63
C PRO A 146 4.06 -31.56 -1.21
N GLY A 147 5.18 -31.39 -0.50
CA GLY A 147 6.47 -31.95 -0.90
C GLY A 147 7.27 -31.13 -1.91
N VAL A 148 6.80 -29.91 -2.26
CA VAL A 148 7.64 -28.95 -2.99
C VAL A 148 8.90 -28.67 -2.19
N LYS A 149 10.04 -28.73 -2.88
CA LYS A 149 11.35 -28.42 -2.29
C LYS A 149 11.34 -26.99 -1.78
N CYS A 150 11.76 -26.78 -0.55
CA CYS A 150 12.03 -25.46 0.00
C CYS A 150 13.55 -25.25 0.00
N ASP A 151 14.02 -24.12 -0.52
CA ASP A 151 15.42 -23.74 -0.53
C ASP A 151 15.62 -22.52 0.38
N TYR A 152 16.35 -22.69 1.48
CA TYR A 152 16.67 -21.60 2.41
C TYR A 152 17.72 -20.67 1.82
N LEU A 153 17.48 -19.37 1.87
CA LEU A 153 18.32 -18.34 1.26
C LEU A 153 18.92 -17.36 2.28
N GLY A 154 18.85 -17.67 3.57
CA GLY A 154 19.37 -16.85 4.66
C GLY A 154 18.38 -15.81 5.21
N THR A 155 18.90 -14.96 6.10
CA THR A 155 18.15 -13.86 6.70
C THR A 155 18.44 -12.53 6.02
N ILE A 156 17.43 -11.68 5.92
CA ILE A 156 17.55 -10.31 5.41
C ILE A 156 16.88 -9.33 6.37
N ASP A 157 17.49 -8.16 6.54
CA ASP A 157 16.77 -7.05 7.14
C ASP A 157 15.88 -6.38 6.10
N GLU A 158 16.35 -6.17 4.88
CA GLU A 158 15.59 -5.50 3.82
C GLU A 158 16.16 -5.90 2.46
N ASP A 159 15.29 -6.00 1.46
CA ASP A 159 15.62 -6.25 0.06
C ASP A 159 14.60 -5.55 -0.86
N ALA A 160 14.70 -5.82 -2.16
CA ALA A 160 13.89 -5.13 -3.16
C ALA A 160 12.37 -5.27 -3.00
N PHE A 161 11.91 -6.31 -2.30
CA PHE A 161 10.50 -6.67 -2.16
C PHE A 161 10.00 -6.50 -0.73
N THR A 162 10.81 -5.93 0.16
CA THR A 162 10.49 -5.80 1.59
C THR A 162 10.64 -4.37 2.14
N HIS A 163 10.59 -3.31 1.33
CA HIS A 163 10.72 -1.90 1.78
C HIS A 163 9.63 -1.38 2.74
N SER A 164 8.55 -2.15 2.96
CA SER A 164 7.45 -1.72 3.82
C SER A 164 7.84 -1.71 5.30
N ARG A 165 7.63 -0.60 5.99
CA ARG A 165 7.80 -0.50 7.46
C ARG A 165 6.86 -1.40 8.24
N ALA A 166 5.77 -1.89 7.62
CA ALA A 166 4.88 -2.87 8.24
C ALA A 166 5.62 -4.19 8.58
N LEU A 167 6.75 -4.46 7.93
CA LEU A 167 7.58 -5.64 8.19
C LEU A 167 8.57 -5.44 9.35
N ASP A 168 8.80 -4.20 9.82
CA ASP A 168 9.80 -3.92 10.88
C ASP A 168 9.62 -4.70 12.19
N PRO A 169 8.38 -4.99 12.66
CA PRO A 169 8.17 -5.86 13.82
C PRO A 169 8.64 -7.31 13.60
N HIS A 170 8.72 -7.74 12.33
CA HIS A 170 9.01 -9.11 11.95
C HIS A 170 10.47 -9.38 11.62
N ARG A 171 11.26 -8.30 11.44
CA ARG A 171 12.67 -8.36 11.03
C ARG A 171 13.60 -8.89 12.15
N PRO A 172 14.72 -9.53 11.80
CA PRO A 172 15.11 -9.91 10.43
C PRO A 172 14.16 -10.96 9.86
N LEU A 173 14.03 -11.02 8.53
CA LEU A 173 13.17 -11.96 7.82
C LEU A 173 13.99 -13.13 7.31
N HIS A 174 13.51 -14.35 7.49
CA HIS A 174 14.05 -15.53 6.82
C HIS A 174 13.49 -15.61 5.40
N LYS A 175 14.34 -15.94 4.44
CA LYS A 175 13.98 -16.02 3.03
C LYS A 175 14.03 -17.47 2.57
N VAL A 176 12.90 -17.97 2.06
CA VAL A 176 12.79 -19.34 1.55
C VAL A 176 12.19 -19.29 0.16
N GLU A 177 12.85 -19.89 -0.83
CA GLU A 177 12.29 -20.07 -2.17
C GLU A 177 11.62 -21.44 -2.26
N LEU A 178 10.39 -21.46 -2.77
CA LEU A 178 9.67 -22.69 -3.07
C LEU A 178 10.06 -23.17 -4.48
N GLY A 179 10.19 -24.48 -4.64
CA GLY A 179 10.38 -25.16 -5.93
C GLY A 179 9.08 -25.34 -6.72
N ASP A 180 8.10 -24.45 -6.54
CA ASP A 180 6.85 -24.43 -7.29
C ASP A 180 7.05 -23.80 -8.69
N ALA A 181 6.03 -23.87 -9.54
CA ALA A 181 6.11 -23.34 -10.90
C ALA A 181 6.45 -21.84 -10.94
N GLU A 182 5.96 -21.08 -9.96
CA GLU A 182 6.18 -19.63 -9.85
C GLU A 182 7.47 -19.25 -9.12
N ARG A 183 8.26 -20.22 -8.62
CA ARG A 183 9.44 -20.00 -7.77
C ARG A 183 9.17 -18.96 -6.68
N THR A 184 8.11 -19.19 -5.92
CA THR A 184 7.57 -18.26 -4.93
C THR A 184 8.57 -18.03 -3.82
N LEU A 185 8.85 -16.76 -3.54
CA LEU A 185 9.76 -16.35 -2.48
C LEU A 185 8.96 -16.00 -1.23
N LEU A 186 9.13 -16.76 -0.16
CA LEU A 186 8.51 -16.51 1.13
C LEU A 186 9.45 -15.72 2.02
N TYR A 187 8.89 -14.73 2.69
CA TYR A 187 9.52 -13.99 3.78
C TYR A 187 8.82 -14.34 5.09
N ILE A 188 9.61 -14.91 6.00
CA ILE A 188 9.13 -15.47 7.25
C ILE A 188 9.68 -14.62 8.39
N SER A 189 8.82 -14.24 9.33
CA SER A 189 9.23 -13.44 10.47
C SER A 189 10.29 -14.18 11.29
N GLY A 190 11.44 -13.55 11.54
CA GLY A 190 12.45 -14.05 12.49
C GLY A 190 12.01 -13.99 13.95
N ARG A 191 10.83 -13.42 14.21
CA ARG A 191 10.23 -13.31 15.55
C ARG A 191 9.12 -14.33 15.76
N SER A 192 8.15 -14.41 14.85
CA SER A 192 6.98 -15.29 15.01
C SER A 192 7.02 -16.58 14.22
N GLY A 193 7.84 -16.67 13.18
CA GLY A 193 7.85 -17.82 12.26
C GLY A 193 6.67 -17.79 11.29
N GLU A 194 5.86 -16.74 11.31
CA GLU A 194 4.76 -16.58 10.36
C GLU A 194 5.28 -16.08 9.01
N VAL A 195 4.71 -16.61 7.93
CA VAL A 195 4.90 -16.04 6.59
C VAL A 195 4.19 -14.69 6.56
N VAL A 196 4.96 -13.63 6.32
CA VAL A 196 4.47 -12.24 6.35
C VAL A 196 4.47 -11.58 4.97
N ARG A 197 5.08 -12.25 3.99
CA ARG A 197 5.07 -11.86 2.58
C ARG A 197 5.42 -13.05 1.71
N ASP A 198 4.76 -13.12 0.58
CA ASP A 198 5.13 -13.91 -0.57
C ASP A 198 5.43 -12.97 -1.76
N ALA A 199 6.21 -13.47 -2.70
CA ALA A 199 6.49 -12.79 -3.95
C ALA A 199 6.80 -13.84 -5.00
N THR A 200 5.90 -14.06 -5.96
CA THR A 200 6.12 -14.95 -7.11
C THR A 200 7.22 -14.41 -8.03
N ARG A 201 7.81 -15.25 -8.88
CA ARG A 201 8.87 -14.82 -9.81
C ARG A 201 8.37 -13.74 -10.78
N SER A 202 7.13 -13.90 -11.26
CA SER A 202 6.49 -12.95 -12.16
C SER A 202 6.33 -11.58 -11.48
N GLU A 203 5.83 -11.55 -10.24
CA GLU A 203 5.75 -10.32 -9.45
C GLU A 203 7.12 -9.68 -9.25
N ARG A 204 8.14 -10.46 -8.83
CA ARG A 204 9.50 -9.95 -8.60
C ARG A 204 10.09 -9.28 -9.85
N LEU A 205 9.95 -9.91 -11.01
CA LEU A 205 10.49 -9.38 -12.27
C LEU A 205 9.76 -8.11 -12.73
N TRP A 206 8.42 -8.13 -12.75
CA TRP A 206 7.63 -6.99 -13.17
C TRP A 206 7.71 -5.82 -12.20
N ASN A 207 8.00 -6.07 -10.92
CA ASN A 207 8.13 -5.00 -9.94
C ASN A 207 9.30 -4.05 -10.23
N TYR A 208 10.40 -4.56 -10.82
CA TYR A 208 11.51 -3.71 -11.28
C TYR A 208 11.07 -2.74 -12.38
N ALA A 209 10.24 -3.20 -13.33
CA ALA A 209 9.70 -2.38 -14.41
C ALA A 209 8.53 -1.49 -13.97
N GLY A 210 7.82 -1.88 -12.91
CA GLY A 210 6.68 -1.18 -12.32
C GLY A 210 7.09 -0.33 -11.12
N ALA A 211 6.76 -0.79 -9.91
CA ALA A 211 6.88 -0.05 -8.67
C ALA A 211 8.27 0.57 -8.44
N TRP A 212 9.35 -0.14 -8.76
CA TRP A 212 10.72 0.38 -8.57
C TRP A 212 10.99 1.64 -9.39
N ILE A 213 10.65 1.61 -10.68
CA ILE A 213 10.78 2.76 -11.57
C ILE A 213 9.78 3.85 -11.19
N HIS A 214 8.52 3.48 -10.96
CA HIS A 214 7.43 4.44 -10.73
C HIS A 214 7.60 5.22 -9.43
N TRP A 215 8.04 4.57 -8.36
CA TRP A 215 8.27 5.17 -7.04
C TRP A 215 9.72 5.58 -6.80
N LEU A 216 10.60 5.41 -7.78
CA LEU A 216 12.02 5.74 -7.70
C LEU A 216 12.75 5.03 -6.53
N TYR A 217 12.43 3.76 -6.30
CA TYR A 217 13.09 2.92 -5.30
C TYR A 217 14.58 2.65 -5.54
N PRO A 218 15.18 2.84 -6.73
CA PRO A 218 16.64 2.87 -6.84
C PRO A 218 17.35 3.89 -5.93
N PHE A 219 16.66 4.92 -5.42
CA PHE A 219 17.21 5.84 -4.41
C PHE A 219 16.97 5.37 -2.96
N ARG A 220 16.34 4.22 -2.76
CA ARG A 220 16.10 3.62 -1.45
C ARG A 220 17.13 2.54 -1.13
N GLY A 221 17.42 2.37 0.15
CA GLY A 221 18.42 1.40 0.63
C GLY A 221 19.88 1.75 0.31
N ASN A 222 20.18 3.02 0.01
CA ASN A 222 21.53 3.53 -0.22
C ASN A 222 21.69 4.95 0.35
N ALA A 223 22.77 5.65 -0.02
CA ALA A 223 23.08 7.00 0.46
C ALA A 223 21.98 8.05 0.18
N PHE A 224 21.06 7.79 -0.74
CA PHE A 224 19.97 8.70 -1.11
C PHE A 224 18.68 8.48 -0.31
N GLU A 225 18.56 7.41 0.49
CA GLU A 225 17.33 7.08 1.25
C GLU A 225 16.79 8.26 2.08
N PRO A 226 17.61 9.02 2.84
CA PRO A 226 17.11 10.15 3.62
C PRO A 226 16.49 11.27 2.77
N TYR A 227 16.86 11.35 1.50
CA TYR A 227 16.44 12.38 0.56
C TYR A 227 15.38 11.89 -0.42
N TRP A 228 14.98 10.61 -0.40
CA TRP A 228 14.07 10.03 -1.38
C TRP A 228 12.76 10.83 -1.51
N THR A 229 12.15 11.21 -0.39
CA THR A 229 10.93 12.04 -0.38
C THR A 229 11.16 13.39 -1.06
N ASP A 230 12.28 14.06 -0.77
CA ASP A 230 12.59 15.37 -1.36
C ASP A 230 12.91 15.25 -2.84
N ILE A 231 13.61 14.19 -3.26
CA ILE A 231 13.88 13.89 -4.66
C ILE A 231 12.56 13.76 -5.43
N VAL A 232 11.62 12.94 -4.93
CA VAL A 232 10.32 12.74 -5.58
C VAL A 232 9.53 14.05 -5.65
N ASN A 233 9.49 14.81 -4.55
CA ASN A 233 8.76 16.09 -4.48
C ASN A 233 9.32 17.12 -5.47
N TRP A 234 10.64 17.35 -5.45
CA TRP A 234 11.26 18.35 -6.32
C TRP A 234 11.26 17.94 -7.79
N LEU A 235 11.45 16.66 -8.11
CA LEU A 235 11.29 16.16 -9.49
C LEU A 235 9.87 16.39 -10.00
N SER A 236 8.86 16.18 -9.16
CA SER A 236 7.45 16.43 -9.52
C SER A 236 7.18 17.93 -9.73
N ILE A 237 7.69 18.81 -8.85
CA ILE A 237 7.55 20.27 -8.98
C ILE A 237 8.22 20.76 -10.27
N LEU A 238 9.46 20.32 -10.54
CA LEU A 238 10.17 20.64 -11.78
C LEU A 238 9.43 20.10 -13.01
N GLY A 239 8.86 18.91 -12.89
CA GLY A 239 8.02 18.27 -13.90
C GLY A 239 6.78 19.09 -14.25
N ILE A 240 6.05 19.57 -13.24
CA ILE A 240 4.88 20.45 -13.40
C ILE A 240 5.30 21.75 -14.09
N ALA A 241 6.36 22.41 -13.62
CA ALA A 241 6.88 23.63 -14.24
C ALA A 241 7.27 23.40 -15.71
N MET A 242 7.91 22.27 -16.02
CA MET A 242 8.28 21.91 -17.38
C MET A 242 7.03 21.68 -18.27
N ALA A 243 6.02 20.98 -17.77
CA ALA A 243 4.79 20.69 -18.51
C ALA A 243 3.97 21.96 -18.75
N LEU A 244 3.87 22.86 -17.76
CA LEU A 244 3.20 24.16 -17.89
C LEU A 244 3.91 25.06 -18.90
N THR A 245 5.24 25.17 -18.81
CA THR A 245 6.03 25.97 -19.76
C THR A 245 5.96 25.41 -21.19
N GLY A 246 6.00 24.08 -21.34
CA GLY A 246 5.81 23.40 -22.62
C GLY A 246 4.43 23.64 -23.22
N THR A 247 3.38 23.58 -22.41
CA THR A 247 1.99 23.85 -22.81
C THR A 247 1.84 25.30 -23.28
N ALA A 248 2.34 26.26 -22.50
CA ALA A 248 2.30 27.67 -22.87
C ALA A 248 3.04 27.95 -24.19
N VAL A 249 4.24 27.37 -24.35
CA VAL A 249 5.02 27.45 -25.58
C VAL A 249 4.28 26.83 -26.76
N GLY A 250 3.66 25.66 -26.57
CA GLY A 250 2.89 24.97 -27.60
C GLY A 250 1.71 25.82 -28.07
N ILE A 251 0.90 26.34 -27.14
CA ILE A 251 -0.24 27.20 -27.46
C ILE A 251 0.21 28.44 -28.23
N MET A 252 1.30 29.08 -27.81
CA MET A 252 1.86 30.25 -28.51
C MET A 252 2.36 29.92 -29.93
N ARG A 253 2.79 28.68 -30.16
CA ARG A 253 3.28 28.19 -31.45
C ARG A 253 2.15 27.61 -32.32
N TRP A 254 0.99 27.33 -31.75
CA TRP A 254 -0.14 26.80 -32.49
C TRP A 254 -0.87 27.91 -33.24
N ARG A 255 -1.09 27.72 -34.54
CA ARG A 255 -1.91 28.65 -35.34
C ARG A 255 -3.36 28.19 -35.39
N PHE A 256 -4.22 28.87 -34.62
CA PHE A 256 -5.65 28.59 -34.55
C PHE A 256 -6.44 29.04 -35.80
N ARG A 257 -6.04 30.17 -36.41
CA ARG A 257 -6.77 30.78 -37.55
C ARG A 257 -6.24 30.35 -38.91
N LYS A 258 -5.02 30.77 -39.26
CA LYS A 258 -4.41 30.49 -40.57
C LYS A 258 -3.27 29.49 -40.39
N PRO A 259 -3.22 28.36 -41.12
CA PRO A 259 -2.09 27.43 -41.04
C PRO A 259 -0.73 28.08 -41.38
N TYR A 260 0.36 27.38 -41.07
CA TYR A 260 1.68 27.72 -41.60
C TYR A 260 1.75 27.47 -43.11
N ARG A 261 2.80 27.97 -43.77
CA ARG A 261 3.02 27.72 -45.22
C ARG A 261 3.07 26.23 -45.58
N SER A 262 3.36 25.37 -44.62
CA SER A 262 3.32 23.91 -44.75
C SER A 262 1.90 23.31 -44.75
N GLY A 263 0.84 24.11 -44.60
CA GLY A 263 -0.55 23.63 -44.45
C GLY A 263 -0.89 23.12 -43.04
N ALA A 264 0.10 22.91 -42.17
CA ALA A 264 -0.12 22.45 -40.80
C ALA A 264 -0.34 23.63 -39.82
N ARG A 265 -1.05 23.39 -38.71
CA ARG A 265 -1.23 24.38 -37.61
C ARG A 265 -0.04 24.46 -36.65
N THR A 266 0.90 23.53 -36.76
CA THR A 266 2.17 23.49 -36.03
C THR A 266 3.32 24.00 -36.91
N PRO A 267 4.30 24.74 -36.35
CA PRO A 267 5.42 25.30 -37.12
C PRO A 267 6.50 24.28 -37.44
N TYR A 268 6.41 23.07 -36.91
CA TYR A 268 7.50 22.09 -36.95
C TYR A 268 7.32 21.11 -38.12
N PRO A 269 8.19 21.16 -39.16
CA PRO A 269 8.12 20.23 -40.28
C PRO A 269 8.71 18.85 -39.93
N GLN A 270 9.64 18.80 -38.96
CA GLN A 270 10.29 17.56 -38.54
C GLN A 270 9.33 16.70 -37.73
N ALA A 271 9.18 15.41 -38.10
CA ALA A 271 8.20 14.50 -37.52
C ALA A 271 8.21 14.45 -35.98
N MET A 272 9.38 14.30 -35.35
CA MET A 272 9.47 14.20 -33.88
C MET A 272 9.04 15.49 -33.17
N MET A 273 9.47 16.65 -33.66
CA MET A 273 9.04 17.94 -33.13
C MET A 273 7.55 18.18 -33.36
N ARG A 274 7.01 17.73 -34.50
CA ARG A 274 5.59 17.79 -34.82
C ARG A 274 4.77 16.98 -33.83
N TRP A 275 5.15 15.71 -33.64
CA TRP A 275 4.46 14.80 -32.73
C TRP A 275 4.57 15.31 -31.30
N HIS A 276 5.76 15.67 -30.81
CA HIS A 276 5.94 16.24 -29.47
C HIS A 276 5.05 17.46 -29.22
N HIS A 277 4.90 18.34 -30.22
CA HIS A 277 4.03 19.50 -30.10
C HIS A 277 2.54 19.10 -30.05
N VAL A 278 2.09 18.24 -30.95
CA VAL A 278 0.67 17.83 -31.04
C VAL A 278 0.26 17.00 -29.82
N THR A 279 1.03 15.98 -29.46
CA THR A 279 0.74 15.12 -28.31
C THR A 279 0.92 15.89 -27.00
N GLY A 280 1.91 16.79 -26.95
CA GLY A 280 2.11 17.70 -25.82
C GLY A 280 0.90 18.56 -25.55
N LEU A 281 0.26 19.11 -26.59
CA LEU A 281 -0.98 19.88 -26.43
C LEU A 281 -2.19 19.00 -26.11
N LEU A 282 -2.31 17.84 -26.78
CA LEU A 282 -3.44 16.94 -26.59
C LEU A 282 -3.49 16.34 -25.17
N PHE A 283 -2.34 15.96 -24.63
CA PHE A 283 -2.20 15.31 -23.31
C PHE A 283 -1.64 16.23 -22.23
N ALA A 284 -1.55 17.55 -22.47
CA ALA A 284 -1.03 18.53 -21.51
C ALA A 284 -1.74 18.44 -20.17
N LEU A 285 -3.08 18.53 -20.19
CA LEU A 285 -3.90 18.52 -18.98
C LEU A 285 -3.69 17.24 -18.17
N VAL A 286 -3.80 16.08 -18.83
CA VAL A 286 -3.62 14.77 -18.19
C VAL A 286 -2.23 14.66 -17.60
N THR A 287 -1.18 15.03 -18.35
CA THR A 287 0.21 14.98 -17.87
C THR A 287 0.41 15.85 -16.63
N ILE A 288 -0.05 17.11 -16.67
CA ILE A 288 0.05 18.04 -15.52
C ILE A 288 -0.71 17.49 -14.32
N THR A 289 -1.95 17.04 -14.52
CA THR A 289 -2.80 16.48 -13.47
C THR A 289 -2.19 15.23 -12.85
N TRP A 290 -1.59 14.36 -13.66
CA TRP A 290 -0.95 13.12 -13.20
C TRP A 290 0.32 13.37 -12.40
N ILE A 291 1.18 14.31 -12.83
CA ILE A 291 2.37 14.69 -12.05
C ILE A 291 1.95 15.38 -10.74
N PHE A 292 0.98 16.30 -10.81
CA PHE A 292 0.46 16.98 -9.63
C PHE A 292 -0.15 16.00 -8.63
N SER A 293 -0.99 15.07 -9.09
CA SER A 293 -1.61 14.08 -8.22
C SER A 293 -0.60 13.09 -7.63
N GLY A 294 0.45 12.72 -8.39
CA GLY A 294 1.60 11.98 -7.87
C GLY A 294 2.35 12.75 -6.78
N LEU A 295 2.55 14.05 -6.94
CA LEU A 295 3.10 14.90 -5.86
C LEU A 295 2.18 14.89 -4.62
N MET A 296 0.86 15.00 -4.81
CA MET A 296 -0.10 14.98 -3.70
C MET A 296 -0.13 13.62 -2.96
N SER A 297 0.22 12.51 -3.61
CA SER A 297 0.34 11.20 -2.93
C SER A 297 1.42 11.20 -1.85
N MET A 298 2.43 12.06 -1.99
CA MET A 298 3.53 12.20 -1.03
C MET A 298 3.16 13.06 0.18
N ASN A 299 1.98 13.70 0.18
CA ASN A 299 1.54 14.66 1.19
C ASN A 299 2.65 15.70 1.50
N PRO A 300 3.08 16.49 0.49
CA PRO A 300 4.27 17.33 0.59
C PRO A 300 4.06 18.36 1.69
N TRP A 301 5.05 18.48 2.60
CA TRP A 301 4.97 19.33 3.79
C TRP A 301 3.74 19.07 4.67
N ARG A 302 3.14 17.87 4.59
CA ARG A 302 2.00 17.45 5.42
C ARG A 302 0.76 18.32 5.27
N ILE A 303 0.51 18.86 4.08
CA ILE A 303 -0.61 19.75 3.79
C ILE A 303 -2.00 19.12 4.06
N PHE A 304 -2.11 17.79 4.10
CA PHE A 304 -3.36 17.09 4.40
C PHE A 304 -3.50 16.70 5.87
N ASP A 305 -2.49 16.95 6.70
CA ASP A 305 -2.55 16.62 8.12
C ASP A 305 -3.39 17.69 8.83
N THR A 306 -4.60 17.32 9.21
CA THR A 306 -5.56 18.25 9.84
C THR A 306 -5.33 18.43 11.34
N GLY A 307 -4.48 17.59 11.96
CA GLY A 307 -4.33 17.54 13.41
C GLY A 307 -5.50 16.91 14.16
N ALA A 308 -6.45 16.26 13.46
CA ALA A 308 -7.64 15.68 14.06
C ALA A 308 -7.31 14.63 15.15
N PRO A 309 -7.88 14.75 16.37
CA PRO A 309 -7.50 13.98 17.54
C PRO A 309 -7.77 12.48 17.36
N PRO A 310 -7.01 11.58 18.04
CA PRO A 310 -7.26 10.15 17.96
C PRO A 310 -8.69 9.81 18.43
N LEU A 311 -9.22 8.70 17.93
CA LEU A 311 -10.53 8.22 18.36
C LEU A 311 -10.45 7.73 19.81
N ARG A 312 -11.46 8.05 20.62
CA ARG A 312 -11.62 7.54 21.98
C ARG A 312 -12.12 6.10 21.94
N MET A 313 -11.23 5.17 21.59
CA MET A 313 -11.56 3.76 21.43
C MET A 313 -12.18 3.15 22.69
N GLU A 314 -11.79 3.62 23.88
CA GLU A 314 -12.39 3.24 25.16
C GLU A 314 -13.91 3.42 25.20
N ALA A 315 -14.45 4.44 24.53
CA ALA A 315 -15.89 4.70 24.52
C ALA A 315 -16.69 3.62 23.77
N LEU A 316 -16.03 2.96 22.80
CA LEU A 316 -16.56 1.86 22.02
C LEU A 316 -16.22 0.50 22.65
N GLN A 317 -15.01 0.34 23.17
CA GLN A 317 -14.51 -0.90 23.73
C GLN A 317 -15.01 -1.15 25.16
N GLY A 318 -15.29 -0.11 25.95
CA GLY A 318 -15.66 -0.25 27.36
C GLY A 318 -14.50 -0.71 28.24
N GLY A 319 -13.32 -0.11 28.02
CA GLY A 319 -12.07 -0.46 28.68
C GLY A 319 -11.17 -1.38 27.85
N PRO A 320 -9.95 -1.66 28.34
CA PRO A 320 -8.94 -2.39 27.59
C PRO A 320 -9.23 -3.90 27.52
N LEU A 321 -8.66 -4.60 26.53
CA LEU A 321 -8.75 -6.05 26.44
C LEU A 321 -7.91 -6.69 27.55
N VAL A 322 -8.60 -7.31 28.51
CA VAL A 322 -8.01 -8.08 29.61
C VAL A 322 -8.60 -9.47 29.56
N LEU A 323 -7.73 -10.48 29.49
CA LEU A 323 -8.12 -11.88 29.48
C LEU A 323 -8.15 -12.37 30.92
N THR A 324 -9.19 -13.10 31.25
CA THR A 324 -9.49 -13.60 32.60
C THR A 324 -9.69 -15.11 32.57
N ASP A 325 -9.79 -15.74 33.73
CA ASP A 325 -10.10 -17.17 33.82
C ASP A 325 -11.52 -17.51 33.33
N ALA A 326 -12.37 -16.50 33.10
CA ALA A 326 -13.66 -16.69 32.45
C ALA A 326 -13.55 -16.85 30.92
N ASP A 327 -12.44 -16.46 30.30
CA ASP A 327 -12.21 -16.66 28.87
C ASP A 327 -11.89 -18.14 28.59
N ALA A 328 -12.73 -18.78 27.76
CA ALA A 328 -12.66 -20.20 27.52
C ALA A 328 -11.38 -20.64 26.81
N ALA A 329 -11.03 -21.91 27.01
CA ALA A 329 -9.99 -22.56 26.23
C ALA A 329 -10.41 -22.64 24.74
N PRO A 330 -9.45 -22.55 23.80
CA PRO A 330 -9.73 -22.64 22.37
C PRO A 330 -10.52 -23.89 21.98
N GLN A 331 -10.30 -25.02 22.67
CA GLN A 331 -11.05 -26.25 22.41
C GLN A 331 -12.58 -26.02 22.46
N ALA A 332 -13.08 -25.33 23.49
CA ALA A 332 -14.51 -25.06 23.65
C ALA A 332 -15.04 -24.13 22.56
N LEU A 333 -14.30 -23.05 22.28
CA LEU A 333 -14.65 -22.08 21.23
C LEU A 333 -14.67 -22.72 19.83
N LEU A 334 -13.73 -23.62 19.55
CA LEU A 334 -13.63 -24.34 18.28
C LEU A 334 -14.74 -25.40 18.14
N ALA A 335 -15.09 -26.09 19.22
CA ALA A 335 -16.19 -27.05 19.24
C ALA A 335 -17.55 -26.39 18.94
N ALA A 336 -17.80 -25.20 19.49
CA ALA A 336 -19.03 -24.44 19.27
C ALA A 336 -19.14 -23.81 17.86
N SER A 337 -18.03 -23.70 17.11
CA SER A 337 -17.96 -22.99 15.83
C SER A 337 -17.99 -23.88 14.58
N ASN A 338 -18.35 -25.16 14.72
CA ASN A 338 -18.47 -26.16 13.65
C ASN A 338 -17.16 -26.39 12.84
N GLY A 339 -15.99 -26.11 13.43
CA GLY A 339 -14.70 -26.69 13.01
C GLY A 339 -13.96 -26.08 11.79
N ASN A 340 -14.49 -25.08 11.08
CA ASN A 340 -13.78 -24.44 9.96
C ASN A 340 -13.12 -23.11 10.34
N VAL A 341 -12.39 -23.08 11.45
CA VAL A 341 -11.72 -21.89 11.96
C VAL A 341 -10.21 -22.00 11.73
N ARG A 342 -9.62 -20.94 11.19
CA ARG A 342 -8.18 -20.78 10.91
C ARG A 342 -7.52 -19.86 11.94
N GLU A 343 -8.26 -18.89 12.45
CA GLU A 343 -7.80 -17.96 13.47
C GLU A 343 -8.93 -17.59 14.44
N LEU A 344 -8.60 -17.55 15.73
CA LEU A 344 -9.44 -16.92 16.76
C LEU A 344 -8.77 -15.58 17.15
N ARG A 345 -9.53 -14.49 17.17
CA ARG A 345 -9.03 -13.17 17.55
C ARG A 345 -9.88 -12.58 18.65
N TRP A 346 -9.27 -12.31 19.80
CA TRP A 346 -9.94 -11.67 20.92
C TRP A 346 -9.97 -10.17 20.70
N THR A 347 -11.15 -9.61 20.89
CA THR A 347 -11.45 -8.18 20.75
C THR A 347 -12.32 -7.76 21.91
N ARG A 348 -12.45 -6.45 22.13
CA ARG A 348 -13.33 -5.91 23.16
C ARG A 348 -14.27 -4.89 22.56
N VAL A 349 -15.55 -5.03 22.85
CA VAL A 349 -16.61 -4.18 22.30
C VAL A 349 -17.71 -4.03 23.34
N MET A 350 -18.13 -2.79 23.58
CA MET A 350 -19.19 -2.42 24.52
C MET A 350 -19.02 -2.99 25.94
N GLY A 351 -17.78 -3.11 26.41
CA GLY A 351 -17.47 -3.59 27.76
C GLY A 351 -17.40 -5.11 27.88
N GLU A 352 -17.43 -5.84 26.76
CA GLU A 352 -17.34 -7.29 26.77
C GLU A 352 -16.26 -7.81 25.83
N ASN A 353 -15.57 -8.87 26.27
CA ASN A 353 -14.64 -9.60 25.43
C ASN A 353 -15.45 -10.42 24.41
N ARG A 354 -15.00 -10.41 23.16
CA ARG A 354 -15.58 -11.17 22.06
C ARG A 354 -14.47 -11.84 21.28
N VAL A 355 -14.80 -12.99 20.69
CA VAL A 355 -13.86 -13.70 19.82
C VAL A 355 -14.38 -13.65 18.39
N LEU A 356 -13.51 -13.24 17.47
CA LEU A 356 -13.74 -13.32 16.04
C LEU A 356 -13.18 -14.65 15.55
N ALA A 357 -14.07 -15.57 15.20
CA ALA A 357 -13.73 -16.85 14.57
C ALA A 357 -13.64 -16.66 13.05
N GLN A 358 -12.41 -16.71 12.53
CA GLN A 358 -12.10 -16.48 11.13
C GLN A 358 -11.91 -17.80 10.39
N ALA A 359 -12.59 -17.95 9.25
CA ALA A 359 -12.37 -19.04 8.31
C ALA A 359 -11.26 -18.66 7.30
N ALA A 360 -11.03 -19.52 6.30
CA ALA A 360 -10.08 -19.23 5.21
C ALA A 360 -10.52 -18.03 4.35
N ALA A 361 -11.82 -17.81 4.24
CA ALA A 361 -12.41 -16.70 3.50
C ALA A 361 -13.75 -16.29 4.14
N GLY A 362 -14.21 -15.08 3.79
CA GLY A 362 -15.49 -14.54 4.26
C GLY A 362 -15.39 -13.77 5.58
N ALA A 363 -16.55 -13.29 6.04
CA ALA A 363 -16.61 -12.48 7.25
C ALA A 363 -16.41 -13.32 8.52
N PRO A 364 -15.74 -12.77 9.55
CA PRO A 364 -15.60 -13.46 10.83
C PRO A 364 -16.97 -13.67 11.48
N ARG A 365 -17.11 -14.79 12.19
CA ARG A 365 -18.23 -15.01 13.12
C ARG A 365 -17.85 -14.45 14.49
N VAL A 366 -18.72 -13.63 15.07
CA VAL A 366 -18.55 -13.14 16.44
C VAL A 366 -19.14 -14.17 17.39
N ILE A 367 -18.33 -14.63 18.33
CA ILE A 367 -18.74 -15.58 19.36
C ILE A 367 -18.42 -15.02 20.75
N ASP A 368 -19.17 -15.49 21.73
CA ASP A 368 -18.91 -15.21 23.14
C ASP A 368 -17.57 -15.85 23.55
N ASN A 369 -16.82 -15.15 24.40
CA ASN A 369 -15.51 -15.59 24.83
C ASN A 369 -15.55 -16.71 25.89
N ARG A 370 -16.70 -16.96 26.53
CA ARG A 370 -16.87 -17.91 27.63
C ARG A 370 -17.39 -19.27 27.19
N ASP A 371 -18.25 -19.32 26.17
CA ASP A 371 -18.89 -20.57 25.73
C ASP A 371 -18.81 -20.79 24.21
N GLY A 372 -18.40 -19.78 23.44
CA GLY A 372 -18.27 -19.87 21.98
C GLY A 372 -19.60 -19.78 21.22
N HIS A 373 -20.71 -19.47 21.88
CA HIS A 373 -21.98 -19.26 21.20
C HIS A 373 -21.96 -18.00 20.31
N PRO A 374 -22.64 -18.02 19.15
CA PRO A 374 -22.73 -16.84 18.28
C PRO A 374 -23.35 -15.64 18.99
N VAL A 375 -22.75 -14.46 18.80
CA VAL A 375 -23.23 -13.20 19.37
C VAL A 375 -23.59 -12.24 18.24
N VAL A 376 -24.76 -11.60 18.36
CA VAL A 376 -25.16 -10.45 17.56
C VAL A 376 -25.07 -9.21 18.44
N LEU A 377 -24.33 -8.21 17.99
CA LEU A 377 -24.19 -6.96 18.74
C LEU A 377 -25.48 -6.14 18.67
N ASP A 378 -25.90 -5.57 19.81
CA ASP A 378 -27.03 -4.65 19.84
C ASP A 378 -26.71 -3.38 19.04
N ALA A 379 -27.52 -3.12 18.00
CA ALA A 379 -27.29 -2.03 17.08
C ALA A 379 -27.44 -0.66 17.75
N GLN A 380 -28.35 -0.53 18.73
CA GLN A 380 -28.58 0.75 19.40
C GLN A 380 -27.45 1.07 20.37
N ALA A 381 -27.03 0.11 21.20
CA ALA A 381 -25.87 0.24 22.08
C ALA A 381 -24.60 0.53 21.28
N LEU A 382 -24.39 -0.17 20.15
CA LEU A 382 -23.22 0.05 19.31
C LEU A 382 -23.18 1.47 18.72
N ARG A 383 -24.33 1.97 18.23
CA ARG A 383 -24.44 3.36 17.75
C ARG A 383 -24.19 4.38 18.87
N GLY A 384 -24.75 4.15 20.06
CA GLY A 384 -24.54 5.02 21.22
C GLY A 384 -23.10 5.02 21.72
N ALA A 385 -22.41 3.88 21.68
CA ALA A 385 -20.99 3.79 22.01
C ALA A 385 -20.14 4.50 20.95
N ALA A 386 -20.44 4.26 19.68
CA ALA A 386 -19.68 4.83 18.58
C ALA A 386 -19.89 6.34 18.42
N SER A 387 -21.02 6.91 18.85
CA SER A 387 -21.24 8.37 18.89
C SER A 387 -20.34 9.10 19.89
N ARG A 388 -19.65 8.37 20.79
CA ARG A 388 -18.72 8.94 21.78
C ARG A 388 -17.26 8.83 21.37
N LEU A 389 -16.96 8.27 20.18
CA LEU A 389 -15.60 8.14 19.66
C LEU A 389 -14.88 9.49 19.52
N LEU A 390 -15.62 10.60 19.39
CA LEU A 390 -15.09 11.96 19.45
C LEU A 390 -15.91 12.81 20.43
N PRO A 391 -15.32 13.86 21.02
CA PRO A 391 -16.02 14.83 21.86
C PRO A 391 -16.79 15.85 21.01
N ALA A 392 -17.60 15.39 20.07
CA ALA A 392 -18.38 16.21 19.16
C ALA A 392 -19.75 15.58 18.89
N PRO A 393 -20.81 16.38 18.62
CA PRO A 393 -22.11 15.85 18.23
C PRO A 393 -22.03 15.00 16.96
N VAL A 394 -22.89 13.99 16.86
CA VAL A 394 -23.09 13.24 15.62
C VAL A 394 -24.19 13.91 14.82
N THR A 395 -23.89 14.32 13.59
CA THR A 395 -24.90 14.90 12.67
C THR A 395 -25.68 13.83 11.95
N ARG A 396 -25.04 12.70 11.61
CA ARG A 396 -25.67 11.65 10.81
C ARG A 396 -25.05 10.28 11.05
N VAL A 397 -25.89 9.25 11.06
CA VAL A 397 -25.49 7.84 11.07
C VAL A 397 -26.01 7.14 9.81
N GLU A 398 -25.06 6.86 8.95
CA GLU A 398 -25.09 6.08 7.71
C GLU A 398 -25.21 4.58 7.94
N GLN A 399 -26.14 3.83 7.33
CA GLN A 399 -25.86 2.41 7.04
C GLN A 399 -25.61 2.27 5.54
N LEU A 400 -24.37 1.97 5.17
CA LEU A 400 -24.00 1.76 3.77
C LEU A 400 -24.13 0.27 3.46
N ARG A 401 -24.96 -0.06 2.47
CA ARG A 401 -25.13 -1.42 1.95
C ARG A 401 -24.38 -1.65 0.64
N ASP A 402 -24.01 -0.56 -0.02
CA ASP A 402 -23.28 -0.51 -1.27
C ASP A 402 -22.06 0.39 -1.11
N TYR A 403 -21.07 0.19 -1.98
CA TYR A 403 -19.92 1.07 -2.04
C TYR A 403 -20.29 2.47 -2.52
N ASP A 404 -19.50 3.45 -2.11
CA ASP A 404 -19.63 4.83 -2.57
C ASP A 404 -18.25 5.45 -2.86
N LEU A 405 -18.22 6.76 -3.11
CA LEU A 405 -16.98 7.46 -3.45
C LEU A 405 -15.91 7.44 -2.35
N TYR A 406 -16.27 7.15 -1.09
CA TYR A 406 -15.37 7.19 0.05
C TYR A 406 -15.16 5.84 0.74
N TYR A 407 -16.02 4.86 0.46
CA TYR A 407 -15.89 3.49 0.93
C TYR A 407 -16.11 2.53 -0.24
N TYR A 408 -15.01 2.04 -0.82
CA TYR A 408 -15.00 1.12 -1.96
C TYR A 408 -13.82 0.14 -1.85
N ALA A 409 -13.94 -0.99 -2.54
CA ALA A 409 -12.88 -1.97 -2.68
C ALA A 409 -12.03 -1.71 -3.94
N ARG A 410 -10.80 -2.23 -3.91
CA ARG A 410 -9.90 -2.29 -5.06
C ARG A 410 -9.27 -3.67 -5.14
N ASP A 411 -8.85 -4.05 -6.35
CA ASP A 411 -8.15 -5.30 -6.57
C ASP A 411 -6.95 -5.47 -5.65
N ALA A 412 -6.73 -6.72 -5.25
CA ALA A 412 -5.73 -7.12 -4.27
C ALA A 412 -4.35 -6.55 -4.58
N HIS A 413 -3.86 -6.62 -5.81
CA HIS A 413 -2.51 -6.16 -6.19
C HIS A 413 -2.31 -4.64 -6.12
N THR A 414 -3.37 -3.84 -6.11
CA THR A 414 -3.24 -2.38 -6.11
C THR A 414 -2.74 -1.83 -4.77
N MET A 415 -2.11 -0.65 -4.77
CA MET A 415 -1.50 -0.05 -3.58
C MET A 415 -2.47 0.11 -2.41
N THR A 416 -3.73 0.49 -2.67
CA THR A 416 -4.78 0.68 -1.66
C THR A 416 -5.78 -0.47 -1.59
N GLY A 417 -5.52 -1.58 -2.30
CA GLY A 417 -6.31 -2.82 -2.25
C GLY A 417 -5.78 -3.86 -1.26
N GLY A 418 -6.42 -5.03 -1.22
CA GLY A 418 -6.01 -6.18 -0.40
C GLY A 418 -6.46 -6.16 1.07
N GLY A 419 -7.13 -5.10 1.52
CA GLY A 419 -7.83 -5.08 2.79
C GLY A 419 -9.32 -5.38 2.60
N ALA A 420 -9.91 -6.17 3.51
CA ALA A 420 -11.34 -6.44 3.48
C ALA A 420 -12.15 -5.12 3.57
N LYS A 421 -13.14 -4.97 2.68
CA LYS A 421 -14.10 -3.86 2.66
C LYS A 421 -15.51 -4.39 2.86
N PRO A 422 -15.84 -4.88 4.07
CA PRO A 422 -17.13 -5.52 4.33
C PRO A 422 -18.30 -4.56 4.08
N LEU A 423 -19.46 -5.13 3.76
CA LEU A 423 -20.74 -4.45 3.75
C LEU A 423 -21.78 -5.33 4.49
N PRO A 424 -22.79 -4.74 5.16
CA PRO A 424 -22.98 -3.31 5.34
C PRO A 424 -22.03 -2.72 6.40
N ILE A 425 -21.80 -1.41 6.36
CA ILE A 425 -21.06 -0.67 7.40
C ILE A 425 -21.91 0.45 8.00
N LEU A 426 -21.55 0.90 9.19
CA LEU A 426 -22.04 2.15 9.74
C LEU A 426 -21.05 3.29 9.46
N ARG A 427 -21.54 4.41 8.93
CA ARG A 427 -20.78 5.66 8.81
C ARG A 427 -21.30 6.67 9.82
N ILE A 428 -20.46 7.09 10.74
CA ILE A 428 -20.80 8.07 11.76
C ILE A 428 -20.14 9.38 11.38
N VAL A 429 -20.95 10.41 11.17
CA VAL A 429 -20.51 11.74 10.76
C VAL A 429 -20.56 12.66 11.97
N PHE A 430 -19.39 13.20 12.35
CA PHE A 430 -19.24 14.11 13.47
C PHE A 430 -19.27 15.57 13.02
N ASP A 431 -19.81 16.43 13.90
CA ASP A 431 -19.75 17.88 13.81
C ASP A 431 -18.53 18.41 14.58
N ASP A 432 -17.34 17.98 14.17
CA ASP A 432 -16.07 18.50 14.66
C ASP A 432 -15.41 19.40 13.60
N PRO A 433 -14.45 20.26 13.99
CA PRO A 433 -13.78 21.17 13.05
C PRO A 433 -13.09 20.47 11.86
N HIS A 434 -12.83 19.16 11.95
CA HIS A 434 -12.21 18.38 10.88
C HIS A 434 -13.23 17.61 10.02
N ALA A 435 -14.52 17.74 10.32
CA ALA A 435 -15.64 17.06 9.67
C ALA A 435 -15.42 15.54 9.56
N THR A 436 -15.10 14.91 10.69
CA THR A 436 -14.63 13.53 10.77
C THR A 436 -15.75 12.52 10.51
N TRP A 437 -15.45 11.53 9.68
CA TRP A 437 -16.29 10.36 9.44
C TRP A 437 -15.59 9.12 10.01
N VAL A 438 -16.33 8.27 10.69
CA VAL A 438 -15.86 6.98 11.17
C VAL A 438 -16.66 5.87 10.51
N HIS A 439 -15.99 4.88 9.95
CA HIS A 439 -16.60 3.66 9.42
C HIS A 439 -16.44 2.53 10.43
N LEU A 440 -17.54 1.83 10.71
CA LEU A 440 -17.62 0.76 11.70
C LEU A 440 -18.29 -0.47 11.07
N ASP A 441 -17.77 -1.68 11.34
CA ASP A 441 -18.49 -2.91 11.01
C ASP A 441 -19.56 -3.16 12.09
N PRO A 442 -20.87 -3.13 11.76
CA PRO A 442 -21.93 -3.36 12.73
C PRO A 442 -21.94 -4.78 13.31
N ARG A 443 -21.31 -5.75 12.63
CA ARG A 443 -21.29 -7.15 13.08
C ARG A 443 -20.25 -7.38 14.16
N THR A 444 -19.06 -6.80 13.98
CA THR A 444 -17.91 -7.01 14.88
C THR A 444 -17.67 -5.86 15.83
N GLY A 445 -18.23 -4.68 15.56
CA GLY A 445 -17.90 -3.43 16.25
C GLY A 445 -16.51 -2.90 15.94
N ALA A 446 -15.83 -3.42 14.92
CA ALA A 446 -14.51 -2.96 14.53
C ALA A 446 -14.58 -1.60 13.83
N VAL A 447 -13.69 -0.68 14.18
CA VAL A 447 -13.48 0.57 13.43
C VAL A 447 -12.68 0.25 12.17
N LEU A 448 -13.33 0.37 11.01
CA LEU A 448 -12.76 0.05 9.69
C LEU A 448 -11.93 1.19 9.12
N GLY A 449 -12.16 2.43 9.57
CA GLY A 449 -11.41 3.58 9.12
C GLY A 449 -11.95 4.91 9.65
N ARG A 450 -11.09 5.93 9.56
CA ARG A 450 -11.40 7.34 9.87
C ARG A 450 -11.03 8.23 8.69
N LEU A 451 -11.98 9.05 8.26
CA LEU A 451 -11.81 10.04 7.19
C LEU A 451 -12.14 11.44 7.71
N ASP A 452 -11.12 12.29 7.84
CA ASP A 452 -11.28 13.73 8.06
C ASP A 452 -11.24 14.49 6.72
N SER A 453 -11.44 15.81 6.77
CA SER A 453 -11.43 16.69 5.60
C SER A 453 -10.14 16.62 4.78
N GLY A 454 -8.99 16.50 5.44
CA GLY A 454 -7.68 16.36 4.80
C GLY A 454 -7.56 15.05 4.03
N LYS A 455 -7.92 13.91 4.64
CA LYS A 455 -7.96 12.61 3.95
C LYS A 455 -8.95 12.58 2.80
N ARG A 456 -10.13 13.18 2.94
CA ARG A 456 -11.09 13.30 1.83
C ARG A 456 -10.52 14.13 0.69
N THR A 457 -9.82 15.22 0.98
CA THR A 457 -9.16 16.06 -0.03
C THR A 457 -8.03 15.28 -0.72
N SER A 458 -7.16 14.62 0.04
CA SER A 458 -6.09 13.75 -0.48
C SER A 458 -6.64 12.66 -1.41
N ARG A 459 -7.77 12.01 -1.06
CA ARG A 459 -8.44 11.04 -1.92
C ARG A 459 -8.83 11.62 -3.28
N TRP A 460 -9.34 12.84 -3.33
CA TRP A 460 -9.63 13.49 -4.62
C TRP A 460 -8.36 13.84 -5.38
N LEU A 461 -7.40 14.48 -4.71
CA LEU A 461 -6.20 14.96 -5.37
C LEU A 461 -5.25 13.86 -5.81
N PHE A 462 -5.32 12.68 -5.20
CA PHE A 462 -4.52 11.52 -5.57
C PHE A 462 -5.38 10.38 -6.12
N ALA A 463 -6.16 9.67 -5.30
CA ALA A 463 -6.85 8.44 -5.75
C ALA A 463 -7.78 8.67 -6.95
N MET A 464 -8.51 9.79 -6.99
CA MET A 464 -9.32 10.14 -8.16
C MET A 464 -8.46 10.63 -9.34
N LEU A 465 -7.63 11.67 -9.16
CA LEU A 465 -6.92 12.28 -10.29
C LEU A 465 -5.82 11.39 -10.90
N HIS A 466 -5.19 10.55 -10.08
CA HIS A 466 -4.08 9.69 -10.44
C HIS A 466 -4.54 8.29 -10.85
N SER A 467 -5.28 7.63 -9.97
CA SER A 467 -5.71 6.23 -10.17
C SER A 467 -7.08 6.11 -10.81
N TRP A 468 -7.81 7.23 -11.00
CA TRP A 468 -9.15 7.25 -11.57
C TRP A 468 -10.12 6.34 -10.80
N ASP A 469 -10.05 6.43 -9.46
CA ASP A 469 -10.90 5.71 -8.52
C ASP A 469 -12.31 6.31 -8.47
N TRP A 470 -12.94 6.34 -9.62
CA TRP A 470 -14.33 6.67 -9.77
C TRP A 470 -15.12 5.38 -9.79
N LEU A 471 -16.03 5.20 -8.82
CA LEU A 471 -16.74 3.94 -8.63
C LEU A 471 -17.37 3.37 -9.92
N PRO A 472 -18.09 4.15 -10.75
CA PRO A 472 -18.65 3.64 -12.01
C PRO A 472 -17.62 3.11 -13.01
N LEU A 473 -16.38 3.60 -12.93
CA LEU A 473 -15.27 3.14 -13.77
C LEU A 473 -14.59 1.90 -13.15
N LEU A 474 -14.43 1.88 -11.83
CA LEU A 474 -13.90 0.71 -11.10
C LEU A 474 -14.79 -0.53 -11.28
N GLU A 475 -16.11 -0.36 -11.30
CA GLU A 475 -17.08 -1.43 -11.59
C GLU A 475 -17.02 -1.91 -13.05
N ARG A 476 -16.33 -1.18 -13.94
CA ARG A 476 -16.20 -1.48 -15.37
C ARG A 476 -14.74 -1.61 -15.75
N ARG A 477 -14.07 -2.61 -15.19
CA ARG A 477 -12.61 -2.76 -15.29
C ARG A 477 -12.05 -2.64 -16.71
N PRO A 478 -12.61 -3.27 -17.76
CA PRO A 478 -12.08 -3.10 -19.12
C PRO A 478 -12.11 -1.66 -19.62
N LEU A 479 -13.11 -0.86 -19.22
CA LEU A 479 -13.18 0.56 -19.56
C LEU A 479 -12.13 1.37 -18.79
N TRP A 480 -11.94 1.06 -17.50
CA TRP A 480 -10.87 1.65 -16.69
C TRP A 480 -9.49 1.38 -17.33
N ASP A 481 -9.22 0.13 -17.73
CA ASP A 481 -7.97 -0.27 -18.36
C ASP A 481 -7.75 0.48 -19.68
N LEU A 482 -8.76 0.53 -20.55
CA LEU A 482 -8.68 1.23 -21.83
C LEU A 482 -8.35 2.72 -21.65
N VAL A 483 -9.03 3.38 -20.71
CA VAL A 483 -8.82 4.81 -20.44
C VAL A 483 -7.40 5.04 -19.92
N LEU A 484 -6.96 4.30 -18.89
CA LEU A 484 -5.65 4.51 -18.30
C LEU A 484 -4.51 4.15 -19.24
N ILE A 485 -4.64 3.07 -20.02
CA ILE A 485 -3.63 2.71 -21.03
C ILE A 485 -3.57 3.77 -22.12
N ALA A 486 -4.70 4.22 -22.67
CA ALA A 486 -4.72 5.24 -23.72
C ALA A 486 -4.07 6.55 -23.26
N LEU A 487 -4.39 7.00 -22.04
CA LEU A 487 -3.79 8.21 -21.45
C LEU A 487 -2.30 8.01 -21.18
N SER A 488 -1.89 6.85 -20.66
CA SER A 488 -0.49 6.53 -20.41
C SER A 488 0.33 6.49 -21.70
N LEU A 489 -0.19 5.85 -22.77
CA LEU A 489 0.44 5.82 -24.08
C LEU A 489 0.58 7.22 -24.68
N GLY A 490 -0.40 8.10 -24.45
CA GLY A 490 -0.30 9.51 -24.82
C GLY A 490 0.86 10.23 -24.12
N GLY A 491 1.00 10.03 -22.81
CA GLY A 491 2.12 10.53 -22.01
C GLY A 491 3.47 9.94 -22.41
N THR A 492 3.52 8.64 -22.71
CA THR A 492 4.72 7.96 -23.23
C THR A 492 5.13 8.53 -24.57
N LEU A 493 4.21 8.72 -25.51
CA LEU A 493 4.52 9.28 -26.83
C LEU A 493 5.03 10.72 -26.74
N LEU A 494 4.41 11.55 -25.90
CA LEU A 494 4.90 12.90 -25.56
C LEU A 494 6.35 12.85 -25.04
N SER A 495 6.61 11.96 -24.09
CA SER A 495 7.89 11.86 -23.41
C SER A 495 8.99 11.31 -24.32
N VAL A 496 8.75 10.19 -25.02
CA VAL A 496 9.70 9.56 -25.96
C VAL A 496 10.08 10.51 -27.09
N THR A 497 9.12 11.24 -27.66
CA THR A 497 9.43 12.24 -28.69
C THR A 497 10.36 13.34 -28.13
N GLY A 498 10.13 13.77 -26.88
CA GLY A 498 11.02 14.69 -26.16
C GLY A 498 12.43 14.15 -25.96
N VAL A 499 12.56 12.87 -25.54
CA VAL A 499 13.86 12.18 -25.40
C VAL A 499 14.62 12.16 -26.73
N VAL A 500 13.97 11.77 -27.83
CA VAL A 500 14.60 11.71 -29.16
C VAL A 500 15.08 13.10 -29.61
N ILE A 501 14.28 14.14 -29.37
CA ILE A 501 14.66 15.53 -29.67
C ILE A 501 15.88 15.95 -28.84
N GLY A 502 15.88 15.65 -27.54
CA GLY A 502 16.97 15.93 -26.60
C GLY A 502 18.26 15.22 -27.00
N TRP A 503 18.20 13.92 -27.28
CA TRP A 503 19.33 13.09 -27.68
C TRP A 503 19.99 13.58 -28.97
N ARG A 504 19.20 13.82 -30.02
CA ARG A 504 19.70 14.36 -31.31
C ARG A 504 20.39 15.72 -31.15
N ARG A 505 20.04 16.46 -30.10
CA ARG A 505 20.59 17.77 -29.80
C ARG A 505 21.88 17.70 -29.01
N LEU A 506 21.93 16.86 -27.98
CA LEU A 506 23.16 16.56 -27.24
C LEU A 506 24.22 16.00 -28.19
N GLY A 507 23.87 15.04 -29.04
CA GLY A 507 24.79 14.47 -30.03
C GLY A 507 25.32 15.47 -31.06
N ARG A 508 24.57 16.54 -31.38
CA ARG A 508 25.10 17.64 -32.22
C ARG A 508 26.11 18.49 -31.45
N LYS A 509 25.76 18.92 -30.23
CA LYS A 509 26.67 19.69 -29.37
C LYS A 509 27.95 18.95 -29.02
N LEU A 510 27.89 17.63 -28.77
CA LEU A 510 29.07 16.82 -28.49
C LEU A 510 29.98 16.67 -29.72
N ARG A 511 29.41 16.63 -30.93
CA ARG A 511 30.18 16.66 -32.18
C ARG A 511 30.81 18.02 -32.44
N GLU A 512 30.10 19.09 -32.15
CA GLU A 512 30.60 20.48 -32.24
C GLU A 512 31.68 20.77 -31.18
N ALA A 513 31.63 20.10 -30.02
CA ALA A 513 32.59 20.27 -28.92
C ALA A 513 33.82 19.35 -29.00
N ARG A 514 33.88 18.40 -29.93
CA ARG A 514 35.10 17.64 -30.22
C ARG A 514 36.07 18.57 -30.96
N PRO A 515 37.24 18.93 -30.39
CA PRO A 515 38.25 19.67 -31.13
C PRO A 515 38.71 18.84 -32.33
N ALA A 516 38.99 19.49 -33.45
CA ALA A 516 39.71 18.90 -34.57
C ALA A 516 41.14 18.58 -34.13
N THR A 517 41.36 17.45 -33.46
CA THR A 517 42.70 16.96 -33.18
C THR A 517 43.13 16.07 -34.34
N ILE A 518 44.28 16.44 -34.92
CA ILE A 518 45.07 15.83 -35.99
C ILE A 518 44.75 16.36 -37.40
N ALA A 519 45.18 17.60 -37.66
CA ALA A 519 45.88 17.89 -38.91
C ALA A 519 47.38 17.83 -38.60
N ALA A 520 48.05 16.74 -38.99
CA ALA A 520 49.50 16.68 -38.96
C ALA A 520 50.06 17.67 -40.00
N PRO A 521 51.13 18.45 -39.72
CA PRO A 521 51.78 19.23 -40.75
C PRO A 521 52.44 18.27 -41.75
N LEU A 522 52.24 18.54 -43.04
CA LEU A 522 52.97 17.94 -44.14
C LEU A 522 54.47 18.19 -43.91
N ALA A 523 55.26 17.11 -43.85
CA ALA A 523 56.70 17.19 -43.97
C ALA A 523 57.04 17.65 -45.41
N GLY A 524 57.56 18.87 -45.52
CA GLY A 524 58.22 19.35 -46.73
C GLY A 524 59.67 18.86 -46.77
N SER A 525 60.02 18.28 -47.92
CA SER A 525 61.35 18.08 -48.54
C SER A 525 62.61 18.43 -47.77
#